data_AF-A0A2H5ZPY5-F1
#
_entry.id   AF-A0A2H5ZPY5-F1
#
_cell.length_a   1.000
_cell.length_b   1.000
_cell.length_c   1.000
_cell.angle_alpha   90.00
_cell.angle_beta   90.00
_cell.angle_gamma   90.00
#
_symmetry.space_group_name_H-M   'P 1'
#
loop_
_entity.id
_entity.type
_entity.pdbx_description
1 polymer ?
#
loop_
_entity_poly.entity_id
_entity_poly.type
_entity_poly.pdbx_seq_one_letter_code
_entity_poly.pdbx_strand_id
1 'polypeptide(L)'
;MPSVFLEQGHSEPRLRESQGKRPEPSSRRSEREFRRRLKEIEELEETIATKEEELEALRRLISKEDFYATTPNPHAYYSQFAHLQREIEHLYARLERLEDAQQRAVASSKAG
;
A
#
# COMPACT_ATOMS: atom_id res chain seq x y z
N MET A 1 3.18 54.32 63.29
CA MET A 1 4.61 54.46 63.62
C MET A 1 5.10 53.13 64.17
N PRO A 2 6.06 52.43 63.54
CA PRO A 2 6.52 52.56 62.15
C PRO A 2 5.38 52.18 61.15
N SER A 3 5.41 51.27 60.16
CA SER A 3 6.36 50.25 59.67
C SER A 3 6.06 49.92 58.21
N VAL A 4 7.04 49.42 57.46
CA VAL A 4 6.90 48.88 56.08
C VAL A 4 7.85 47.69 55.93
N PHE A 5 7.48 46.67 55.15
CA PHE A 5 8.46 45.81 54.48
C PHE A 5 7.94 45.34 53.10
N LEU A 6 8.87 45.04 52.19
CA LEU A 6 8.60 44.64 50.81
C LEU A 6 8.58 43.11 50.70
N GLU A 7 7.88 42.57 49.69
CA GLU A 7 8.45 41.77 48.57
C GLU A 7 7.31 41.25 47.68
N GLN A 8 7.31 41.59 46.38
CA GLN A 8 7.85 40.79 45.26
C GLN A 8 7.14 39.44 45.04
N GLY A 9 6.52 39.29 43.86
CA GLY A 9 5.82 38.06 43.47
C GLY A 9 5.13 38.15 42.11
N HIS A 10 5.88 37.91 41.03
CA HIS A 10 5.27 37.55 39.73
C HIS A 10 4.49 36.22 39.91
N SER A 11 3.45 35.89 39.14
CA SER A 11 3.29 36.10 37.70
C SER A 11 1.82 36.02 37.29
N GLU A 12 1.50 36.52 36.09
CA GLU A 12 0.30 36.09 35.38
C GLU A 12 0.30 34.56 35.19
N PRO A 13 -0.85 33.88 35.33
CA PRO A 13 -0.98 32.50 34.87
C PRO A 13 -0.93 32.49 33.34
N ARG A 14 0.28 32.41 32.78
CA ARG A 14 0.54 32.39 31.33
C ARG A 14 -0.49 31.50 30.63
N LEU A 15 -1.23 32.07 29.69
CA LEU A 15 -2.10 31.31 28.80
C LEU A 15 -1.26 30.27 28.08
N ARG A 16 -1.29 29.03 28.59
CA ARG A 16 -0.61 27.90 27.98
C ARG A 16 -1.42 27.46 26.78
N GLU A 17 -1.31 28.22 25.70
CA GLU A 17 -1.78 27.85 24.37
C GLU A 17 -1.02 26.61 23.89
N SER A 18 -1.43 25.45 24.40
CA SER A 18 -1.05 24.16 23.87
C SER A 18 -1.79 23.92 22.56
N GLN A 19 -1.45 24.69 21.52
CA GLN A 19 -1.89 24.46 20.14
C GLN A 19 -1.30 23.17 19.52
N GLY A 20 -0.99 22.18 20.34
CA GLY A 20 -0.82 20.79 19.93
C GLY A 20 -2.18 20.14 19.77
N LYS A 21 -2.95 20.55 18.74
CA LYS A 21 -4.17 19.83 18.33
C LYS A 21 -3.81 18.36 18.12
N ARG A 22 -4.24 17.48 19.01
CA ARG A 22 -4.08 16.03 18.83
C ARG A 22 -4.80 15.68 17.52
N PRO A 23 -4.14 15.08 16.51
CA PRO A 23 -4.84 14.68 15.30
C PRO A 23 -5.92 13.67 15.67
N GLU A 24 -7.13 13.91 15.18
CA GLU A 24 -8.36 13.20 15.52
C GLU A 24 -8.21 11.68 15.34
N PRO A 25 -8.90 10.85 16.14
CA PRO A 25 -8.77 9.40 16.06
C PRO A 25 -9.27 8.85 14.72
N SER A 26 -10.10 9.58 13.98
CA SER A 26 -10.48 9.33 12.58
C SER A 26 -9.28 9.47 11.63
N SER A 27 -8.58 10.61 11.65
CA SER A 27 -7.39 10.88 10.83
C SER A 27 -6.28 9.85 11.05
N ARG A 28 -6.14 9.32 12.28
CA ARG A 28 -5.18 8.25 12.60
C ARG A 28 -5.55 6.87 12.04
N ARG A 29 -6.83 6.64 11.71
CA ARG A 29 -7.30 5.41 11.07
C ARG A 29 -7.13 5.49 9.56
N SER A 30 -7.59 6.58 8.94
CA SER A 30 -7.41 6.79 7.49
C SER A 30 -5.93 6.76 7.08
N GLU A 31 -5.03 7.41 7.83
CA GLU A 31 -3.58 7.36 7.61
C GLU A 31 -3.00 5.94 7.65
N ARG A 32 -3.53 5.07 8.54
CA ARG A 32 -3.09 3.67 8.65
C ARG A 32 -3.63 2.80 7.52
N GLU A 33 -4.86 3.03 7.09
CA GLU A 33 -5.44 2.34 5.94
C GLU A 33 -4.77 2.77 4.62
N PHE A 34 -4.48 4.07 4.47
CA PHE A 34 -3.75 4.62 3.33
C PHE A 34 -2.37 3.98 3.17
N ARG A 35 -1.57 3.91 4.25
CA ARG A 35 -0.26 3.24 4.25
C ARG A 35 -0.35 1.72 4.02
N ARG A 36 -1.41 1.06 4.49
CA ARG A 36 -1.65 -0.36 4.20
C ARG A 36 -1.93 -0.60 2.72
N ARG A 37 -2.74 0.25 2.08
CA ARG A 37 -3.02 0.17 0.65
C ARG A 37 -1.77 0.43 -0.21
N LEU A 38 -0.90 1.37 0.16
CA LEU A 38 0.40 1.54 -0.52
C LEU A 38 1.22 0.25 -0.46
N LYS A 39 1.38 -0.34 0.73
CA LYS A 39 2.15 -1.59 0.87
C LYS A 39 1.51 -2.77 0.13
N GLU A 40 0.18 -2.85 0.10
CA GLU A 40 -0.56 -3.87 -0.65
C GLU A 40 -0.43 -3.69 -2.17
N ILE A 41 -0.31 -2.45 -2.65
CA ILE A 41 0.01 -2.12 -4.05
C ILE A 41 1.45 -2.57 -4.37
N GLU A 42 2.43 -2.14 -3.58
CA GLU A 42 3.86 -2.51 -3.72
C GLU A 42 4.04 -4.05 -3.74
N GLU A 43 3.39 -4.77 -2.81
CA GLU A 43 3.41 -6.24 -2.75
C GLU A 43 2.75 -6.92 -3.97
N LEU A 44 1.71 -6.30 -4.55
CA LEU A 44 1.05 -6.82 -5.75
C LEU A 44 1.89 -6.58 -7.01
N GLU A 45 2.55 -5.43 -7.13
CA GLU A 45 3.47 -5.14 -8.25
C GLU A 45 4.64 -6.14 -8.28
N GLU A 46 5.28 -6.40 -7.13
CA GLU A 46 6.33 -7.42 -7.01
C GLU A 46 5.82 -8.85 -7.33
N THR A 47 4.61 -9.18 -6.86
CA THR A 47 3.97 -10.47 -7.16
C THR A 47 3.66 -10.62 -8.65
N ILE A 48 3.14 -9.58 -9.30
CA ILE A 48 2.84 -9.56 -10.74
C ILE A 48 4.11 -9.76 -11.55
N ALA A 49 5.17 -8.97 -11.30
CA ALA A 49 6.43 -9.08 -12.03
C ALA A 49 7.05 -10.48 -11.91
N THR A 50 7.01 -11.08 -10.72
CA THR A 50 7.46 -12.47 -10.49
C THR A 50 6.64 -13.47 -11.33
N LYS A 51 5.31 -13.29 -11.39
CA LYS A 51 4.41 -14.16 -12.15
C LYS A 51 4.54 -13.98 -13.67
N GLU A 52 4.84 -12.78 -14.15
CA GLU A 52 5.16 -12.54 -15.56
C GLU A 52 6.48 -13.21 -15.97
N GLU A 53 7.52 -13.21 -15.12
CA GLU A 53 8.75 -13.95 -15.39
C GLU A 53 8.52 -15.48 -15.42
N GLU A 54 7.72 -16.02 -14.48
CA GLU A 54 7.26 -17.43 -14.54
C GLU A 54 6.52 -17.74 -15.86
N LEU A 55 5.67 -16.82 -16.33
CA LEU A 55 4.89 -16.98 -17.56
C LEU A 55 5.78 -16.94 -18.80
N GLU A 56 6.76 -16.04 -18.85
CA GLU A 56 7.70 -15.98 -19.96
C GLU A 56 8.63 -17.21 -19.97
N ALA A 57 9.06 -17.70 -18.81
CA ALA A 57 9.83 -18.94 -18.69
C ALA A 57 9.05 -20.16 -19.21
N LEU A 58 7.77 -20.30 -18.84
CA LEU A 58 6.88 -21.31 -19.40
C LEU A 58 6.69 -21.14 -20.91
N ARG A 59 6.50 -19.92 -21.41
CA ARG A 59 6.37 -19.63 -22.84
C ARG A 59 7.61 -20.06 -23.62
N ARG A 60 8.80 -19.70 -23.14
CA ARG A 60 10.12 -20.07 -23.72
C ARG A 60 10.39 -21.58 -23.66
N LEU A 61 9.77 -22.31 -22.73
CA LEU A 61 9.84 -23.77 -22.67
C LEU A 61 8.92 -24.42 -23.71
N ILE A 62 7.66 -23.98 -23.76
CA ILE A 62 6.62 -24.48 -24.67
C ILE A 62 6.96 -24.18 -26.14
N SER A 63 7.66 -23.09 -26.43
CA SER A 63 8.03 -22.68 -27.79
C SER A 63 9.26 -23.39 -28.38
N LYS A 64 9.78 -24.44 -27.74
CA LYS A 64 10.91 -25.22 -28.27
C LYS A 64 10.42 -26.24 -29.30
N GLU A 65 11.17 -26.41 -30.39
CA GLU A 65 10.81 -27.36 -31.46
C GLU A 65 10.71 -28.80 -30.93
N ASP A 66 11.67 -29.23 -30.10
CA ASP A 66 11.68 -30.55 -29.45
C ASP A 66 10.72 -30.69 -28.25
N PHE A 67 9.90 -29.68 -27.93
CA PHE A 67 9.10 -29.66 -26.69
C PHE A 67 8.23 -30.92 -26.52
N TYR A 68 7.52 -31.31 -27.57
CA TYR A 68 6.66 -32.50 -27.57
C TYR A 68 7.42 -33.84 -27.57
N ALA A 69 8.68 -33.85 -28.02
CA ALA A 69 9.51 -35.05 -28.08
C ALA A 69 10.30 -35.30 -26.77
N THR A 70 10.62 -34.24 -26.04
CA THR A 70 11.50 -34.27 -24.86
C THR A 70 10.76 -34.11 -23.54
N THR A 71 9.56 -33.52 -23.53
CA THR A 71 8.85 -33.17 -22.29
C THR A 71 7.86 -34.25 -21.86
N PRO A 72 7.96 -34.82 -20.65
CA PRO A 72 6.92 -35.69 -20.11
C PRO A 72 5.66 -34.86 -19.82
N ASN A 73 4.53 -35.26 -20.43
CA ASN A 73 3.23 -34.59 -20.34
C ASN A 73 3.24 -33.09 -20.76
N PRO A 74 3.39 -32.77 -22.07
CA PRO A 74 3.35 -31.39 -22.58
C PRO A 74 2.08 -30.60 -22.18
N HIS A 75 0.93 -31.28 -22.06
CA HIS A 75 -0.35 -30.64 -21.72
C HIS A 75 -0.39 -30.05 -20.30
N ALA A 76 0.44 -30.55 -19.37
CA ALA A 76 0.56 -29.98 -18.03
C ALA A 76 1.10 -28.54 -18.08
N TYR A 77 2.08 -28.27 -18.94
CA TYR A 77 2.69 -26.94 -19.08
C TYR A 77 1.74 -25.93 -19.72
N TYR A 78 0.94 -26.34 -20.72
CA TYR A 78 -0.15 -25.50 -21.25
C TYR A 78 -1.21 -25.19 -20.19
N SER A 79 -1.50 -26.16 -19.31
CA SER A 79 -2.45 -25.97 -18.20
C SER A 79 -1.90 -25.05 -17.11
N GLN A 80 -0.59 -25.11 -16.83
CA GLN A 80 0.12 -24.18 -15.95
C GLN A 80 0.14 -22.77 -16.55
N PHE A 81 0.51 -22.62 -17.83
CA PHE A 81 0.48 -21.34 -18.55
C PHE A 81 -0.92 -20.70 -18.50
N ALA A 82 -1.97 -21.47 -18.79
CA ALA A 82 -3.35 -21.01 -18.74
C ALA A 82 -3.89 -20.80 -17.30
N HIS A 83 -3.26 -21.34 -16.26
CA HIS A 83 -3.53 -20.95 -14.87
C HIS A 83 -2.90 -19.59 -14.58
N LEU A 84 -1.60 -19.50 -14.83
CA LEU A 84 -0.74 -18.37 -14.50
C LEU A 84 -1.17 -17.07 -15.21
N GLN A 85 -1.58 -17.16 -16.47
CA GLN A 85 -2.16 -16.01 -17.19
C GLN A 85 -3.41 -15.46 -16.48
N ARG A 86 -4.35 -16.32 -16.07
CA ARG A 86 -5.57 -15.90 -15.33
C ARG A 86 -5.26 -15.41 -13.91
N GLU A 87 -4.19 -15.90 -13.30
CA GLU A 87 -3.69 -15.43 -12.02
C GLU A 87 -3.16 -14.00 -12.13
N ILE A 88 -2.36 -13.70 -13.16
CA ILE A 88 -1.87 -12.36 -13.50
C ILE A 88 -3.02 -11.40 -13.83
N GLU A 89 -3.96 -11.81 -14.69
CA GLU A 89 -5.18 -11.04 -15.01
C GLU A 89 -5.98 -10.67 -13.74
N HIS A 90 -6.11 -11.62 -12.80
CA HIS A 90 -6.77 -11.37 -11.51
C HIS A 90 -5.95 -10.46 -10.57
N LEU A 91 -4.63 -10.56 -10.57
CA LEU A 91 -3.75 -9.68 -9.78
C LEU A 91 -3.83 -8.23 -10.29
N TYR A 92 -3.78 -7.99 -11.60
CA TYR A 92 -4.01 -6.66 -12.18
C TYR A 92 -5.40 -6.12 -11.84
N ALA A 93 -6.45 -6.94 -11.96
CA ALA A 93 -7.81 -6.55 -11.58
C ALA A 93 -8.01 -6.33 -10.05
N ARG A 94 -7.03 -6.70 -9.21
CA ARG A 94 -6.97 -6.33 -7.78
C ARG A 94 -6.17 -5.04 -7.57
N LEU A 95 -5.03 -4.90 -8.26
CA LEU A 95 -4.18 -3.71 -8.25
C LEU A 95 -4.98 -2.46 -8.64
N GLU A 96 -5.65 -2.50 -9.80
CA GLU A 96 -6.52 -1.42 -10.33
C GLU A 96 -7.51 -0.93 -9.26
N ARG A 97 -8.19 -1.86 -8.56
CA ARG A 97 -9.20 -1.53 -7.53
C ARG A 97 -8.58 -0.88 -6.28
N LEU A 98 -7.35 -1.23 -5.93
CA LEU A 98 -6.63 -0.64 -4.80
C LEU A 98 -6.11 0.75 -5.14
N GLU A 99 -5.55 0.93 -6.35
CA GLU A 99 -5.18 2.24 -6.88
C GLU A 99 -6.38 3.18 -6.95
N ASP A 100 -7.50 2.72 -7.50
CA ASP A 100 -8.73 3.49 -7.64
C ASP A 100 -9.30 3.89 -6.26
N ALA A 101 -9.29 2.97 -5.28
CA ALA A 101 -9.62 3.27 -3.88
C ALA A 101 -8.65 4.26 -3.22
N GLN A 102 -7.36 4.23 -3.59
CA GLN A 102 -6.34 5.13 -3.08
C GLN A 102 -6.45 6.54 -3.69
N GLN A 103 -6.66 6.65 -5.00
CA GLN A 103 -6.89 7.92 -5.70
C GLN A 103 -8.14 8.63 -5.14
N ARG A 104 -9.23 7.89 -4.92
CA ARG A 104 -10.45 8.41 -4.27
C ARG A 104 -10.18 8.91 -2.85
N ALA A 105 -9.33 8.22 -2.08
CA ALA A 105 -8.90 8.68 -0.76
C ALA A 105 -8.11 10.01 -0.85
N VAL A 106 -7.14 10.13 -1.77
CA VAL A 106 -6.37 11.37 -2.01
C VAL A 106 -7.26 12.53 -2.50
N ALA A 107 -8.28 12.25 -3.31
CA ALA A 107 -9.25 13.26 -3.73
C ALA A 107 -10.08 13.76 -2.53
N SER A 108 -10.55 12.84 -1.67
CA SER A 108 -11.35 13.21 -0.48
C SER A 108 -10.58 14.05 0.54
N SER A 109 -9.27 13.84 0.70
CA SER A 109 -8.43 14.58 1.66
C SER A 109 -7.93 15.94 1.14
N LYS A 110 -8.22 16.29 -0.12
CA LYS A 110 -7.95 17.61 -0.72
C LYS A 110 -9.19 18.52 -0.77
N ALA A 111 -10.35 18.01 -0.38
CA ALA A 111 -11.65 18.66 -0.58
C ALA A 111 -12.31 19.19 0.71
N GLY A 112 -11.61 19.14 1.86
CA GLY A 112 -12.07 19.63 3.17
C GLY A 112 -10.92 20.03 4.07
#